data_AF-A0AAW0F970-F1
#
_entry.id   AF-A0AAW0F970-F1
#
_cell.length_a   1.000
_cell.length_b   1.000
_cell.length_c   1.000
_cell.angle_alpha   90.00
_cell.angle_beta   90.00
_cell.angle_gamma   90.00
#
_symmetry.space_group_name_H-M   'P 1'
#
loop_
_entity.id
_entity.type
_entity.pdbx_description
1 polymer ?
#
loop_
_entity_poly.entity_id
_entity_poly.type
_entity_poly.pdbx_seq_one_letter_code
_entity_poly.pdbx_strand_id
1 'polypeptide(L)'
;MDSAPAKSPHVSPTPDEEIQATRAVVFPDEQGEIHEEKLHHLRPKGVEMKREMTKEDKELAAAGYEHLDEEKHKGKDGDKADLENVDIYEHSLSFTELGAALETTPDTKDPAQSPGLTNDEAKARLARDGQNVLTPPKKKSALQKYMDCLMTMFNILLIIAGILEYVLLGIDFK
;
A
#
# COMPACT_ATOMS: atom_id res chain seq x y z
N MET A 1 46.01 42.04 12.52
CA MET A 1 47.35 41.55 12.14
C MET A 1 47.32 40.05 12.32
N ASP A 2 47.23 39.15 11.35
CA ASP A 2 47.16 39.12 9.88
C ASP A 2 46.63 37.69 9.58
N SER A 3 45.54 37.45 8.85
CA SER A 3 45.33 37.55 7.40
C SER A 3 46.35 36.77 6.53
N ALA A 4 45.98 35.53 6.19
CA ALA A 4 46.17 34.81 4.90
C ALA A 4 47.65 34.49 4.44
N PRO A 5 47.92 33.72 3.35
CA PRO A 5 47.02 33.15 2.34
C PRO A 5 47.32 31.72 1.82
N ALA A 6 46.43 31.32 0.89
CA ALA A 6 46.30 30.13 0.06
C ALA A 6 47.52 29.58 -0.72
N LYS A 7 47.49 28.29 -1.06
CA LYS A 7 47.43 27.77 -2.46
C LYS A 7 47.54 26.23 -2.54
N SER A 8 46.55 25.59 -3.16
CA SER A 8 46.79 24.43 -4.04
C SER A 8 47.32 24.94 -5.40
N PRO A 9 48.05 24.13 -6.20
CA PRO A 9 47.39 23.63 -7.44
C PRO A 9 48.00 22.36 -8.09
N HIS A 10 47.15 21.52 -8.72
CA HIS A 10 47.24 20.92 -10.08
C HIS A 10 46.16 19.80 -10.18
N VAL A 11 45.04 19.82 -10.94
CA VAL A 11 44.73 20.02 -12.39
C VAL A 11 45.20 18.80 -13.23
N SER A 12 44.38 17.74 -13.44
CA SER A 12 43.27 17.45 -14.43
C SER A 12 43.76 16.62 -15.64
N PRO A 13 42.97 15.80 -16.42
CA PRO A 13 41.63 16.10 -16.98
C PRO A 13 40.58 14.95 -17.11
N THR A 14 39.39 15.37 -17.58
CA THR A 14 38.01 14.83 -17.85
C THR A 14 37.89 13.84 -19.05
N PRO A 15 36.71 13.47 -19.66
CA PRO A 15 35.24 13.74 -19.44
C PRO A 15 34.34 12.44 -19.47
N ASP A 16 33.06 12.42 -19.09
CA ASP A 16 31.83 12.84 -19.83
C ASP A 16 30.69 13.05 -18.80
N GLU A 17 30.11 14.25 -18.62
CA GLU A 17 29.02 14.93 -19.37
C GLU A 17 27.58 14.58 -18.91
N GLU A 18 26.92 15.62 -18.37
CA GLU A 18 25.47 15.94 -18.32
C GLU A 18 24.44 14.85 -17.89
N ILE A 19 23.48 15.05 -16.98
CA ILE A 19 22.49 16.14 -16.86
C ILE A 19 21.99 16.19 -15.39
N GLN A 20 22.31 17.25 -14.65
CA GLN A 20 21.60 17.64 -13.42
C GLN A 20 21.31 19.14 -13.44
N ALA A 21 20.27 19.51 -14.17
CA ALA A 21 19.54 20.77 -14.04
C ALA A 21 18.13 20.45 -14.55
N THR A 22 17.06 20.54 -13.78
CA THR A 22 16.54 21.78 -13.20
C THR A 22 15.63 21.48 -12.01
N ARG A 23 16.05 21.95 -10.82
CA ARG A 23 15.19 22.17 -9.66
C ARG A 23 14.89 23.66 -9.60
N ALA A 24 13.70 24.08 -9.99
CA ALA A 24 13.02 25.28 -9.49
C ALA A 24 11.65 25.43 -10.17
N VAL A 25 10.57 25.42 -9.38
CA VAL A 25 9.30 26.04 -9.78
C VAL A 25 9.03 27.13 -8.74
N VAL A 26 9.05 28.37 -9.20
CA VAL A 26 8.63 29.56 -8.45
C VAL A 26 7.61 30.27 -9.34
N PHE A 27 6.41 30.50 -8.80
CA PHE A 27 5.40 31.45 -9.29
C PHE A 27 5.37 32.58 -8.23
N PRO A 28 5.17 33.89 -8.54
CA PRO A 28 4.03 34.47 -9.29
C PRO A 28 4.45 35.74 -10.12
N ASP A 29 3.65 36.49 -10.89
CA ASP A 29 2.45 37.29 -10.55
C ASP A 29 1.66 37.76 -11.80
N GLU A 30 0.34 37.87 -11.57
CA GLU A 30 -0.61 38.92 -11.98
C GLU A 30 -0.69 39.51 -13.43
N GLN A 31 -1.93 39.40 -13.96
CA GLN A 31 -2.61 40.19 -15.00
C GLN A 31 -1.97 40.33 -16.39
N GLY A 32 -2.53 39.58 -17.35
CA GLY A 32 -2.44 39.89 -18.78
C GLY A 32 -3.23 38.87 -19.59
N GLU A 33 -4.20 39.35 -20.36
CA GLU A 33 -5.09 38.57 -21.22
C GLU A 33 -4.35 37.52 -22.07
N ILE A 34 -4.74 36.26 -21.97
CA ILE A 34 -4.25 35.21 -22.86
C ILE A 34 -5.01 35.37 -24.18
N HIS A 35 -4.43 36.13 -25.12
CA HIS A 35 -4.87 36.09 -26.50
C HIS A 35 -4.48 34.72 -27.07
N GLU A 36 -5.45 33.81 -27.20
CA GLU A 36 -5.26 32.56 -27.95
C GLU A 36 -5.11 32.90 -29.44
N GLU A 37 -3.87 33.13 -29.88
CA GLU A 37 -3.56 33.11 -31.31
C GLU A 37 -3.57 31.65 -31.79
N LYS A 38 -4.48 31.40 -32.72
CA LYS A 38 -4.82 30.12 -33.30
C LYS A 38 -3.68 29.58 -34.18
N LEU A 39 -2.60 29.10 -33.57
CA LEU A 39 -1.56 28.40 -34.31
C LEU A 39 -1.95 26.93 -34.49
N HIS A 40 -2.60 26.66 -35.63
CA HIS A 40 -2.78 25.32 -36.18
C HIS A 40 -1.42 24.62 -36.34
N HIS A 41 -0.98 23.87 -35.35
CA HIS A 41 -0.02 22.79 -35.52
C HIS A 41 -0.69 21.49 -35.13
N LEU A 42 -1.01 20.70 -36.16
CA LEU A 42 -1.50 19.34 -36.08
C LEU A 42 -0.54 18.48 -35.27
N ARG A 43 -0.74 18.41 -33.95
CA ARG A 43 -0.23 17.28 -33.18
C ARG A 43 -1.28 16.18 -33.34
N PRO A 44 -0.99 15.07 -34.05
CA PRO A 44 -1.97 14.00 -34.17
C PRO A 44 -2.28 13.53 -32.75
N LYS A 45 -3.57 13.59 -32.38
CA LYS A 45 -4.06 13.00 -31.14
C LYS A 45 -3.74 11.52 -31.27
N GLY A 46 -2.75 11.05 -30.49
CA GLY A 46 -2.29 9.68 -30.55
C GLY A 46 -3.45 8.72 -30.35
N VAL A 47 -3.33 7.51 -30.90
CA VAL A 47 -4.30 6.44 -30.69
C VAL A 47 -4.47 6.26 -29.18
N GLU A 48 -5.60 6.71 -28.64
CA GLU A 48 -5.99 6.40 -27.28
C GLU A 48 -6.28 4.90 -27.28
N MET A 49 -5.26 4.11 -26.92
CA MET A 49 -5.45 2.72 -26.58
C MET A 49 -6.40 2.73 -25.38
N LYS A 50 -7.67 2.41 -25.59
CA LYS A 50 -8.52 1.98 -24.48
C LYS A 50 -7.82 0.75 -23.91
N ARG A 51 -7.05 0.97 -22.84
CA ARG A 51 -6.36 -0.09 -22.09
C ARG A 51 -7.41 -0.81 -21.25
N GLU A 52 -8.40 -1.38 -21.92
CA GLU A 52 -9.16 -2.46 -21.34
C GLU A 52 -8.16 -3.61 -21.28
N MET A 53 -7.62 -3.85 -20.09
CA MET A 53 -6.71 -4.97 -19.84
C MET A 53 -7.37 -6.23 -20.41
N THR A 54 -6.63 -7.01 -21.21
CA THR A 54 -7.16 -8.29 -21.67
C THR A 54 -7.42 -9.16 -20.44
N LYS A 55 -8.37 -10.09 -20.55
CA LYS A 55 -8.71 -10.97 -19.43
C LYS A 55 -7.48 -11.71 -18.89
N GLU A 56 -6.58 -12.09 -19.80
CA GLU A 56 -5.31 -12.75 -19.51
C GLU A 56 -4.34 -11.84 -18.76
N ASP A 57 -4.23 -10.55 -19.12
CA ASP A 57 -3.40 -9.57 -18.39
C ASP A 57 -3.90 -9.36 -16.96
N LYS A 58 -5.23 -9.35 -16.78
CA LYS A 58 -5.86 -9.22 -15.47
C LYS A 58 -5.61 -10.46 -14.59
N GLU A 59 -5.66 -11.65 -15.19
CA GLU A 59 -5.35 -12.91 -14.52
C GLU A 59 -3.85 -13.01 -14.19
N LEU A 60 -2.95 -12.57 -15.08
CA LEU A 60 -1.51 -12.50 -14.80
C LEU A 60 -1.19 -11.51 -13.68
N ALA A 61 -1.90 -10.37 -13.62
CA ALA A 61 -1.76 -9.40 -12.55
C ALA A 61 -2.28 -9.92 -11.20
N ALA A 62 -3.25 -10.85 -11.22
CA ALA A 62 -3.80 -11.50 -10.03
C ALA A 62 -2.96 -12.71 -9.57
N ALA A 63 -2.21 -13.35 -10.48
CA ALA A 63 -1.34 -14.48 -10.18
C ALA A 63 -0.27 -14.08 -9.15
N GLY A 64 -0.45 -14.54 -7.91
CA GLY A 64 0.44 -14.23 -6.78
C GLY A 64 -0.27 -13.59 -5.58
N TYR A 65 -1.49 -13.07 -5.77
CA TYR A 65 -2.30 -12.48 -4.69
C TYR A 65 -3.53 -13.31 -4.32
N GLU A 66 -3.77 -14.44 -4.99
CA GLU A 66 -4.91 -15.33 -4.78
C GLU A 66 -5.11 -15.74 -3.30
N HIS A 67 -4.01 -15.88 -2.53
CA HIS A 67 -4.10 -16.16 -1.09
C HIS A 67 -4.73 -15.03 -0.26
N LEU A 68 -4.63 -13.77 -0.69
CA LEU A 68 -5.23 -12.63 0.00
C LEU A 68 -6.76 -12.64 -0.17
N ASP A 69 -7.24 -13.02 -1.35
CA ASP A 69 -8.68 -13.12 -1.63
C ASP A 69 -9.29 -14.34 -0.94
N GLU A 70 -8.58 -15.47 -0.89
CA GLU A 70 -9.02 -16.62 -0.07
C GLU A 70 -9.08 -16.29 1.42
N GLU A 71 -8.13 -15.51 1.94
CA GLU A 71 -8.16 -15.03 3.32
C GLU A 71 -9.28 -14.01 3.56
N LYS A 72 -9.68 -13.24 2.54
CA LYS A 72 -10.88 -12.41 2.57
C LYS A 72 -12.14 -13.25 2.80
N HIS A 73 -12.32 -14.33 2.05
CA HIS A 73 -13.50 -15.21 2.15
C HIS A 73 -13.50 -16.19 3.34
N LYS A 74 -12.35 -16.50 3.96
CA LYS A 74 -12.26 -17.44 5.10
C LYS A 74 -12.40 -16.78 6.48
N GLY A 75 -12.47 -15.45 6.56
CA GLY A 75 -12.83 -14.76 7.80
C GLY A 75 -14.34 -14.83 7.97
N LYS A 76 -14.83 -15.20 9.17
CA LYS A 76 -16.27 -15.24 9.51
C LYS A 76 -17.03 -14.10 8.81
N ASP A 77 -17.85 -14.45 7.82
CA ASP A 77 -18.56 -13.48 6.96
C ASP A 77 -19.36 -12.44 7.75
N GLY A 78 -19.81 -12.78 8.96
CA GLY A 78 -20.58 -11.89 9.82
C GLY A 78 -19.83 -10.70 10.45
N ASP A 79 -18.50 -10.73 10.55
CA ASP A 79 -17.70 -9.65 11.19
C ASP A 79 -16.97 -8.78 10.14
N LYS A 80 -16.77 -9.32 8.93
CA LYS A 80 -16.13 -8.60 7.82
C LYS A 80 -17.08 -7.70 7.05
N ALA A 81 -18.35 -8.09 6.91
CA ALA A 81 -19.33 -7.30 6.19
C ALA A 81 -19.54 -5.91 6.81
N ASP A 82 -19.45 -5.81 8.14
CA ASP A 82 -19.58 -4.56 8.89
C ASP A 82 -18.34 -3.65 8.74
N LEU A 83 -17.14 -4.22 8.59
CA LEU A 83 -15.89 -3.47 8.38
C LEU A 83 -15.67 -3.05 6.92
N GLU A 84 -16.28 -3.75 5.95
CA GLU A 84 -16.14 -3.45 4.53
C GLU A 84 -16.98 -2.23 4.12
N ASN A 85 -17.98 -1.85 4.92
CA ASN A 85 -18.90 -0.74 4.67
C ASN A 85 -18.85 0.34 5.76
N VAL A 86 -17.65 0.79 6.14
CA VAL A 86 -17.52 1.97 7.00
C VAL A 86 -17.57 3.22 6.14
N ASP A 87 -18.67 3.97 6.26
CA ASP A 87 -18.84 5.24 5.56
C ASP A 87 -18.14 6.39 6.32
N ILE A 88 -17.38 7.21 5.59
CA ILE A 88 -16.57 8.30 6.15
C ILE A 88 -17.28 9.61 5.82
N TYR A 89 -17.97 10.20 6.81
CA TYR A 89 -18.82 11.38 6.62
C TYR A 89 -18.26 12.66 7.26
N GLU A 90 -17.16 12.57 8.00
CA GLU A 90 -16.59 13.65 8.82
C GLU A 90 -16.18 14.87 7.98
N HIS A 91 -15.80 14.64 6.72
CA HIS A 91 -15.41 15.69 5.78
C HIS A 91 -16.59 16.57 5.32
N SER A 92 -17.82 16.11 5.51
CA SER A 92 -19.05 16.86 5.15
C SER A 92 -19.58 17.73 6.30
N LEU A 93 -19.08 17.52 7.52
CA LEU A 93 -19.51 18.22 8.72
C LEU A 93 -18.89 19.61 8.83
N SER A 94 -19.60 20.54 9.45
CA SER A 94 -19.02 21.83 9.86
C SER A 94 -18.04 21.66 11.02
N PHE A 95 -17.08 22.58 11.20
CA PHE A 95 -16.07 22.47 12.28
C PHE A 95 -16.67 22.39 13.69
N THR A 96 -17.84 23.01 13.90
CA THR A 96 -18.58 22.95 15.17
C THR A 96 -19.17 21.56 15.43
N GLU A 97 -19.71 20.93 14.38
CA GLU A 97 -20.27 19.57 14.45
C GLU A 97 -19.16 18.53 14.54
N LEU A 98 -18.04 18.75 13.83
CA LEU A 98 -16.86 17.89 13.88
C LEU A 98 -16.24 17.84 15.28
N GLY A 99 -16.15 18.99 15.95
CA GLY A 99 -15.67 19.05 17.33
C GLY A 99 -16.56 18.28 18.30
N ALA A 100 -17.88 18.33 18.10
CA ALA A 100 -18.83 17.55 18.89
C ALA A 100 -18.76 16.05 18.57
N ALA A 101 -18.66 15.67 17.29
CA ALA A 101 -18.62 14.28 16.84
C ALA A 101 -17.33 13.55 17.25
N LEU A 102 -16.19 14.23 17.20
CA LEU A 102 -14.89 13.67 17.54
C LEU A 102 -14.45 13.97 18.98
N GLU A 103 -15.30 14.64 19.78
CA GLU A 103 -14.99 15.10 21.14
C GLU A 103 -13.67 15.90 21.18
N THR A 104 -13.46 16.80 20.22
CA THR A 104 -12.24 17.63 20.11
C THR A 104 -12.58 19.11 20.01
N THR A 105 -11.62 19.97 20.38
CA THR A 105 -11.78 21.44 20.31
C THR A 105 -10.81 22.05 19.29
N PRO A 106 -11.14 22.01 17.98
CA PRO A 106 -10.32 22.66 16.96
C PRO A 106 -10.48 24.18 17.00
N ASP A 107 -9.36 24.91 16.92
CA ASP A 107 -9.38 26.37 16.70
C ASP A 107 -9.42 26.64 15.20
N THR A 108 -10.50 27.26 14.73
CA THR A 108 -10.72 27.59 13.31
C THR A 108 -10.02 28.88 12.88
N LYS A 109 -9.59 29.73 13.83
CA LYS A 109 -8.94 31.01 13.53
C LYS A 109 -7.43 30.86 13.47
N ASP A 110 -6.86 30.06 14.37
CA ASP A 110 -5.44 29.73 14.36
C ASP A 110 -5.23 28.21 14.56
N PRO A 111 -5.09 27.43 13.48
CA PRO A 111 -4.93 25.98 13.59
C PRO A 111 -3.63 25.57 14.31
N ALA A 112 -2.60 26.44 14.31
CA ALA A 112 -1.32 26.15 14.94
C ALA A 112 -1.38 26.23 16.48
N GLN A 113 -2.37 26.94 17.03
CA GLN A 113 -2.60 27.07 18.48
C GLN A 113 -3.66 26.11 19.01
N SER A 114 -4.15 25.18 18.17
CA SER A 114 -5.13 24.19 18.61
C SER A 114 -4.54 23.28 19.70
N PRO A 115 -5.21 23.11 20.85
CA PRO A 115 -4.67 22.37 22.00
C PRO A 115 -4.61 20.85 21.79
N GLY A 116 -5.28 20.34 20.76
CA GLY A 116 -5.32 18.92 20.44
C GLY A 116 -6.01 18.08 21.53
N LEU A 117 -5.59 16.81 21.63
CA LEU A 117 -6.13 15.85 22.59
C LEU A 117 -5.29 15.81 23.88
N THR A 118 -5.94 15.56 25.02
CA THR A 118 -5.20 15.40 26.28
C THR A 118 -4.47 14.04 26.33
N ASN A 119 -3.38 13.96 27.09
CA ASN A 119 -2.59 12.73 27.21
C ASN A 119 -3.40 11.56 27.79
N ASP A 120 -4.34 11.84 28.69
CA ASP A 120 -5.16 10.79 29.32
C ASP A 120 -6.27 10.30 28.38
N GLU A 121 -6.87 11.21 27.62
CA GLU A 121 -7.84 10.86 26.59
C GLU A 121 -7.20 10.12 25.42
N ALA A 122 -6.01 10.51 24.99
CA ALA A 122 -5.26 9.79 23.96
C ALA A 122 -4.95 8.35 24.39
N LYS A 123 -4.60 8.12 25.66
CA LYS A 123 -4.42 6.77 26.21
C LYS A 123 -5.74 5.98 26.25
N ALA A 124 -6.84 6.64 26.64
CA ALA A 124 -8.15 6.01 26.67
C ALA A 124 -8.60 5.57 25.26
N ARG A 125 -8.42 6.43 24.25
CA ARG A 125 -8.71 6.10 22.84
C ARG A 125 -7.79 4.99 22.32
N LEU A 126 -6.49 5.02 22.64
CA LEU A 126 -5.55 3.97 22.26
C LEU A 126 -5.93 2.60 22.84
N ALA A 127 -6.40 2.57 24.09
CA ALA A 127 -6.87 1.34 24.73
C ALA A 127 -8.20 0.83 24.14
N ARG A 128 -9.07 1.74 23.67
CA ARG A 128 -10.36 1.42 23.07
C ARG A 128 -10.23 0.95 21.62
N ASP A 129 -9.51 1.69 20.80
CA ASP A 129 -9.48 1.54 19.34
C ASP A 129 -8.28 0.69 18.86
N GLY A 130 -7.26 0.53 19.70
CA GLY A 130 -6.04 -0.19 19.37
C GLY A 130 -4.99 0.66 18.66
N GLN A 131 -3.87 0.04 18.29
CA GLN A 131 -2.78 0.73 17.61
C GLN A 131 -3.18 1.09 16.18
N ASN A 132 -2.82 2.29 15.73
CA ASN A 132 -2.99 2.71 14.34
C ASN A 132 -1.95 2.03 13.42
N VAL A 133 -2.05 0.71 13.30
CA VAL A 133 -1.18 -0.14 12.49
C VAL A 133 -2.05 -1.19 11.82
N LEU A 134 -1.83 -1.41 10.52
CA LEU A 134 -2.52 -2.47 9.79
C LEU A 134 -2.10 -3.83 10.36
N THR A 135 -3.09 -4.58 10.85
CA THR A 135 -2.83 -5.93 11.33
C THR A 135 -2.40 -6.80 10.13
N PRO A 136 -1.23 -7.45 10.19
CA PRO A 136 -0.76 -8.29 9.09
C PRO A 136 -1.74 -9.46 8.86
N PRO A 137 -1.88 -9.94 7.62
CA PRO A 137 -2.76 -11.05 7.29
C PRO A 137 -2.36 -12.34 8.04
N LYS A 138 -3.33 -13.22 8.26
CA LYS A 138 -3.16 -14.40 9.11
C LYS A 138 -2.46 -15.51 8.34
N LYS A 139 -1.13 -15.58 8.46
CA LYS A 139 -0.34 -16.62 7.81
C LYS A 139 -0.66 -18.03 8.35
N LYS A 140 -0.89 -18.98 7.44
CA LYS A 140 -0.89 -20.43 7.76
C LYS A 140 0.46 -20.88 8.32
N SER A 141 0.45 -21.82 9.26
CA SER A 141 1.69 -22.40 9.82
C SER A 141 2.44 -23.24 8.77
N ALA A 142 3.76 -23.38 8.91
CA ALA A 142 4.57 -24.18 7.99
C ALA A 142 4.12 -25.65 7.93
N LEU A 143 3.72 -26.21 9.07
CA LEU A 143 3.17 -27.57 9.16
C LEU A 143 1.85 -27.69 8.39
N GLN A 144 0.94 -26.72 8.52
CA GLN A 144 -0.31 -26.71 7.77
C GLN A 144 -0.06 -26.70 6.25
N LYS A 145 0.88 -25.87 5.78
CA LYS A 145 1.25 -25.85 4.36
C LYS A 145 1.83 -27.19 3.90
N TYR A 146 2.67 -27.81 4.72
CA TYR A 146 3.23 -29.13 4.43
C TYR A 146 2.15 -30.21 4.33
N MET A 147 1.18 -30.22 5.25
CA MET A 147 0.07 -31.18 5.23
C MET A 147 -0.86 -30.95 4.05
N ASP A 148 -1.12 -29.69 3.68
CA ASP A 148 -1.88 -29.33 2.48
C ASP A 148 -1.21 -29.93 1.22
N CYS A 149 0.12 -29.89 1.13
CA CYS A 149 0.88 -30.53 0.03
C CYS A 149 0.92 -32.07 0.13
N LEU A 150 0.98 -32.62 1.34
CA LEU A 150 1.03 -34.06 1.58
C LEU A 150 -0.32 -34.73 1.26
N MET A 151 -1.44 -34.05 1.48
CA MET A 151 -2.81 -34.54 1.27
C MET A 151 -3.33 -34.29 -0.15
N THR A 152 -2.44 -34.23 -1.15
CA THR A 152 -2.87 -34.21 -2.56
C THR A 152 -3.36 -35.60 -2.99
N MET A 153 -4.32 -35.68 -3.92
CA MET A 153 -4.94 -36.94 -4.36
C MET A 153 -3.92 -38.04 -4.68
N PHE A 154 -2.85 -37.70 -5.39
CA PHE A 154 -1.81 -38.66 -5.76
C PHE A 154 -1.01 -39.14 -4.54
N ASN A 155 -0.59 -38.24 -3.66
CA ASN A 155 0.17 -38.58 -2.46
C ASN A 155 -0.65 -39.46 -1.49
N ILE A 156 -1.96 -39.23 -1.40
CA ILE A 156 -2.87 -40.07 -0.60
C ILE A 156 -2.87 -41.52 -1.12
N LEU A 157 -2.93 -41.71 -2.44
CA LEU A 157 -2.85 -43.05 -3.03
C LEU A 157 -1.53 -43.75 -2.72
N LEU A 158 -0.41 -43.01 -2.75
CA LEU A 158 0.91 -43.54 -2.39
C LEU A 158 0.99 -43.95 -0.91
N ILE A 159 0.42 -43.14 -0.01
CA ILE A 159 0.35 -43.48 1.42
C ILE A 159 -0.44 -44.77 1.62
N ILE A 160 -1.59 -44.91 0.97
CA ILE A 160 -2.42 -46.13 1.05
C ILE A 160 -1.67 -47.34 0.49
N ALA A 161 -1.02 -47.21 -0.68
CA ALA A 161 -0.24 -48.29 -1.28
C ALA A 161 0.90 -48.75 -0.35
N GLY A 162 1.65 -47.82 0.23
CA GLY A 162 2.71 -48.14 1.19
C GLY A 162 2.20 -48.79 2.47
N ILE A 163 1.04 -48.37 2.99
CA ILE A 163 0.39 -49.03 4.14
C ILE A 163 -0.02 -50.47 3.76
N LEU A 164 -0.63 -50.68 2.60
CA LEU A 164 -1.03 -52.01 2.14
C LEU A 164 0.17 -52.93 1.94
N GLU A 165 1.27 -52.44 1.36
CA GLU A 165 2.52 -53.18 1.23
C GLU A 165 3.10 -53.56 2.60
N TYR A 166 3.12 -52.63 3.56
CA TYR A 166 3.59 -52.90 4.92
C TYR A 166 2.73 -53.96 5.63
N VAL A 167 1.41 -53.93 5.42
CA VAL A 167 0.49 -54.95 5.95
C VAL A 167 0.78 -56.32 5.32
N LEU A 168 0.99 -56.39 4.00
CA LEU A 168 1.37 -57.65 3.34
C LEU A 168 2.69 -58.20 3.90
N LEU A 169 3.69 -57.35 4.07
CA LEU A 169 4.97 -57.73 4.70
C LEU A 169 4.78 -58.24 6.13
N GLY A 170 3.89 -57.63 6.90
CA GLY A 170 3.57 -58.06 8.26
C GLY A 170 2.85 -59.42 8.33
N ILE A 171 2.11 -59.80 7.28
CA ILE A 171 1.41 -61.08 7.19
C ILE A 171 2.34 -62.20 6.69
N ASP A 172 3.18 -61.93 5.68
CA ASP A 172 4.15 -62.88 5.11
C ASP A 172 5.57 -62.65 5.65
N PHE A 173 5.69 -62.41 6.96
CA PHE A 173 6.98 -62.27 7.63
C PHE A 173 7.49 -63.67 8.02
N LYS A 174 8.37 -64.23 7.19
CA LYS A 174 9.01 -65.53 7.44
C LYS A 174 10.25 -65.43 8.33
#